data_AF-A0A2S1H489-F1
#
_entry.id   AF-A0A2S1H489-F1
#
_cell.length_a   1.000
_cell.length_b   1.000
_cell.length_c   1.000
_cell.angle_alpha   90.00
_cell.angle_beta   90.00
_cell.angle_gamma   90.00
#
_symmetry.space_group_name_H-M   'P 1'
#
loop_
_entity.id
_entity.type
_entity.pdbx_description
1 polymer ?
#
loop_
_entity_poly.entity_id
_entity_poly.type
_entity_poly.pdbx_seq_one_letter_code
_entity_poly.pdbx_strand_id
1 'polypeptide(L)'
;MRFKRAKRMHFKKKRSIKNAVTLLLMSIAIMVFITIYVVNMRLMPTYLQYAEVQTLKVASYVVSKAINSKTSSVLDVNEIIVDIPTTSDDVITTKFNTEIINQVRAETQTLVKEYLEQAENGELSHLPSLENVEYDVGKMEAGDGIVFFVPLGQAMNLPIIGNLGPKIPIRFHIIGNVSSTVESTIEEFGINNAKVEVNLLIAVNVQIIIPFASKSASVEQKIPIAMGLVRGTVPHIYSAGEGAQPSIEVPIPYE
;
A
#
# COMPACT_ATOMS: atom_id res chain seq x y z
N MET A 1 -3.00 -89.78 -41.98
CA MET A 1 -2.82 -88.58 -41.13
C MET A 1 -4.04 -87.68 -41.23
N ARG A 2 -4.84 -87.52 -40.16
CA ARG A 2 -5.95 -86.55 -40.10
C ARG A 2 -5.74 -85.65 -38.89
N PHE A 3 -5.20 -84.45 -39.12
CA PHE A 3 -5.07 -83.43 -38.08
C PHE A 3 -6.44 -82.84 -37.75
N LYS A 4 -6.94 -83.10 -36.53
CA LYS A 4 -8.10 -82.40 -35.98
C LYS A 4 -7.71 -80.94 -35.69
N ARG A 5 -8.29 -79.99 -36.44
CA ARG A 5 -8.16 -78.56 -36.14
C ARG A 5 -8.88 -78.24 -34.82
N ALA A 6 -8.12 -77.83 -33.81
CA ALA A 6 -8.66 -77.29 -32.57
C ALA A 6 -9.34 -75.94 -32.85
N LYS A 7 -10.66 -75.87 -32.62
CA LYS A 7 -11.42 -74.61 -32.64
C LYS A 7 -10.97 -73.77 -31.45
N ARG A 8 -10.21 -72.69 -31.69
CA ARG A 8 -9.90 -71.68 -30.67
C ARG A 8 -11.19 -70.96 -30.28
N MET A 9 -11.66 -71.24 -29.07
CA MET A 9 -12.83 -70.62 -28.48
C MET A 9 -12.44 -69.21 -28.01
N HIS A 10 -12.75 -68.19 -28.82
CA HIS A 10 -12.61 -66.80 -28.37
C HIS A 10 -13.73 -66.48 -27.38
N PHE A 11 -13.44 -66.60 -26.08
CA PHE A 11 -14.28 -66.03 -25.03
C PHE A 11 -14.25 -64.50 -25.17
N LYS A 12 -15.21 -63.92 -25.91
CA LYS A 12 -15.52 -62.49 -25.81
C LYS A 12 -16.08 -62.27 -24.41
N LYS A 13 -15.21 -61.90 -23.47
CA LYS A 13 -15.55 -61.53 -22.10
C LYS A 13 -16.56 -60.37 -22.21
N LYS A 14 -17.85 -60.67 -22.00
CA LYS A 14 -18.94 -59.69 -21.98
C LYS A 14 -18.66 -58.76 -20.80
N ARG A 15 -17.86 -57.71 -21.01
CA ARG A 15 -17.57 -56.69 -19.99
C ARG A 15 -18.95 -56.18 -19.55
N SER A 16 -19.32 -56.48 -18.30
CA SER A 16 -20.58 -56.02 -17.74
C SER A 16 -20.61 -54.51 -17.87
N ILE A 17 -21.63 -53.96 -18.54
CA ILE A 17 -21.83 -52.51 -18.75
C ILE A 17 -21.69 -51.75 -17.42
N LYS A 18 -22.08 -52.39 -16.30
CA LYS A 18 -21.91 -51.87 -14.94
C LYS A 18 -20.46 -51.52 -14.59
N ASN A 19 -19.48 -52.34 -14.98
CA ASN A 19 -18.05 -52.09 -14.70
C ASN A 19 -17.47 -50.98 -15.59
N ALA A 20 -18.05 -50.77 -16.78
CA ALA A 20 -17.67 -49.65 -17.65
C ALA A 20 -18.21 -48.32 -17.12
N VAL A 21 -19.45 -48.31 -16.61
CA VAL A 21 -20.07 -47.14 -15.99
C VAL A 21 -19.34 -46.73 -14.69
N THR A 22 -18.94 -47.68 -13.85
CA THR A 22 -18.19 -47.36 -12.62
C THR A 22 -16.81 -46.78 -12.92
N LEU A 23 -16.10 -47.30 -13.92
CA LEU A 23 -14.81 -46.74 -14.37
C LEU A 23 -14.96 -45.33 -14.93
N LEU A 24 -16.03 -45.07 -15.70
CA LEU A 24 -16.31 -43.75 -16.27
C LEU A 24 -16.62 -42.72 -15.17
N LEU A 25 -17.45 -43.07 -14.18
CA LEU A 25 -17.71 -42.22 -13.02
C LEU A 25 -16.44 -41.93 -12.21
N MET A 26 -15.57 -42.94 -12.03
CA MET A 26 -14.29 -42.77 -11.34
C MET A 26 -13.36 -41.82 -12.13
N SER A 27 -13.28 -41.96 -13.45
CA SER A 27 -12.48 -41.04 -14.28
C SER A 27 -13.00 -39.60 -14.24
N ILE A 28 -14.32 -39.40 -14.18
CA ILE A 28 -14.93 -38.08 -14.06
C ILE A 28 -14.57 -37.48 -12.69
N ALA A 29 -14.69 -38.24 -11.61
CA ALA A 29 -14.33 -37.77 -10.27
C ALA A 29 -12.84 -37.38 -10.19
N ILE A 30 -11.95 -38.19 -10.77
CA ILE A 30 -10.51 -37.88 -10.86
C ILE A 30 -10.29 -36.60 -11.68
N MET A 31 -10.97 -36.44 -12.81
CA MET A 31 -10.84 -35.25 -13.67
C MET A 31 -11.34 -33.99 -12.97
N VAL A 32 -12.44 -34.05 -12.24
CA VAL A 32 -12.95 -32.93 -11.43
C VAL A 32 -11.93 -32.57 -10.34
N PHE A 33 -11.38 -33.56 -9.65
CA PHE A 33 -10.37 -33.33 -8.60
C PHE A 33 -9.10 -32.68 -9.16
N ILE A 34 -8.58 -33.19 -10.29
CA ILE A 34 -7.43 -32.60 -10.98
C ILE A 34 -7.75 -31.17 -11.43
N THR A 35 -8.95 -30.92 -11.95
CA THR A 35 -9.35 -29.58 -12.39
C THR A 35 -9.36 -28.61 -11.22
N ILE A 36 -9.99 -28.96 -10.09
CA ILE A 36 -10.00 -28.13 -8.88
C ILE A 36 -8.57 -27.86 -8.40
N TYR A 37 -7.71 -28.87 -8.41
CA TYR A 37 -6.32 -28.75 -7.99
C TYR A 37 -5.51 -27.80 -8.90
N VAL A 38 -5.63 -27.95 -10.23
CA VAL A 38 -4.95 -27.09 -11.21
C VAL A 38 -5.46 -25.66 -11.16
N VAL A 39 -6.78 -25.48 -11.03
CA VAL A 39 -7.42 -24.17 -10.89
C VAL A 39 -6.92 -23.48 -9.62
N ASN A 40 -6.91 -24.17 -8.48
CA ASN A 40 -6.43 -23.61 -7.22
C ASN A 40 -4.97 -23.13 -7.33
N MET A 41 -4.08 -23.96 -7.86
CA MET A 41 -2.66 -23.58 -8.01
C MET A 41 -2.42 -22.43 -9.00
N ARG A 42 -3.25 -22.29 -10.04
CA ARG A 42 -3.12 -21.20 -11.03
C ARG A 42 -3.80 -19.89 -10.61
N LEU A 43 -4.93 -19.96 -9.91
CA LEU A 43 -5.69 -18.78 -9.50
C LEU A 43 -5.13 -18.14 -8.22
N MET A 44 -4.52 -18.93 -7.34
CA MET A 44 -3.92 -18.46 -6.10
C MET A 44 -3.01 -17.22 -6.28
N PRO A 45 -2.00 -17.21 -7.18
CA PRO A 45 -1.09 -16.06 -7.31
C PRO A 45 -1.83 -14.79 -7.78
N THR A 46 -2.72 -14.90 -8.77
CA THR A 46 -3.49 -13.75 -9.28
C THR A 46 -4.44 -13.20 -8.22
N TYR A 47 -5.12 -14.09 -7.50
CA TYR A 47 -6.03 -13.69 -6.43
C TYR A 47 -5.29 -13.01 -5.28
N LEU A 48 -4.13 -13.54 -4.89
CA LEU A 48 -3.29 -12.96 -3.84
C LEU A 48 -2.78 -11.57 -4.23
N GLN A 49 -2.36 -11.38 -5.47
CA GLN A 49 -1.95 -10.06 -5.98
C GLN A 49 -3.13 -9.07 -6.00
N TYR A 50 -4.32 -9.50 -6.43
CA TYR A 50 -5.50 -8.65 -6.40
C TYR A 50 -5.89 -8.28 -4.96
N ALA A 51 -5.89 -9.26 -4.05
CA ALA A 51 -6.18 -9.05 -2.64
C ALA A 51 -5.20 -8.07 -1.97
N GLU A 52 -3.92 -8.16 -2.32
CA GLU A 52 -2.89 -7.22 -1.90
C GLU A 52 -3.21 -5.80 -2.37
N VAL A 53 -3.50 -5.60 -3.65
CA VAL A 53 -3.83 -4.28 -4.20
C VAL A 53 -5.08 -3.69 -3.53
N GLN A 54 -6.15 -4.47 -3.36
CA GLN A 54 -7.37 -3.97 -2.71
C GLN A 54 -7.14 -3.67 -1.22
N THR A 55 -6.40 -4.52 -0.52
CA THR A 55 -6.06 -4.30 0.88
C THR A 55 -5.22 -3.04 1.04
N LEU A 56 -4.18 -2.86 0.22
CA LEU A 56 -3.35 -1.66 0.22
C LEU A 56 -4.18 -0.42 -0.06
N LYS A 57 -5.15 -0.50 -1.00
CA LYS A 57 -6.08 0.61 -1.29
C LYS A 57 -6.92 0.98 -0.07
N VAL A 58 -7.53 0.01 0.60
CA VAL A 58 -8.36 0.24 1.79
C VAL A 58 -7.49 0.78 2.94
N ALA A 59 -6.37 0.14 3.23
CA ALA A 59 -5.46 0.55 4.30
C ALA A 59 -4.88 1.95 4.07
N SER A 60 -4.41 2.25 2.85
CA SER A 60 -3.92 3.60 2.50
C SER A 60 -5.01 4.66 2.65
N TYR A 61 -6.27 4.33 2.31
CA TYR A 61 -7.38 5.25 2.52
C TYR A 61 -7.61 5.53 4.00
N VAL A 62 -7.61 4.51 4.86
CA VAL A 62 -7.79 4.68 6.31
C VAL A 62 -6.65 5.53 6.89
N VAL A 63 -5.39 5.24 6.52
CA VAL A 63 -4.21 6.01 6.95
C VAL A 63 -4.33 7.47 6.49
N SER A 64 -4.63 7.70 5.21
CA SER A 64 -4.80 9.05 4.68
C SER A 64 -5.96 9.80 5.33
N LYS A 65 -7.06 9.09 5.67
CA LYS A 65 -8.20 9.67 6.36
C LYS A 65 -7.85 10.08 7.79
N ALA A 66 -7.05 9.28 8.50
CA ALA A 66 -6.55 9.59 9.84
C ALA A 66 -5.65 10.83 9.85
N ILE A 67 -4.80 10.98 8.83
CA ILE A 67 -3.94 12.16 8.68
C ILE A 67 -4.80 13.40 8.40
N ASN A 68 -5.74 13.30 7.46
CA ASN A 68 -6.56 14.45 7.04
C ASN A 68 -7.61 14.88 8.08
N SER A 69 -8.05 14.00 8.98
CA SER A 69 -9.08 14.33 9.98
C SER A 69 -8.60 15.35 11.02
N LYS A 70 -7.29 15.52 11.17
CA LYS A 70 -6.66 16.53 12.04
C LYS A 70 -5.92 17.62 11.27
N THR A 71 -5.57 17.38 10.00
CA THR A 71 -4.85 18.31 9.11
C THR A 71 -5.76 19.42 8.52
N SER A 72 -6.69 19.96 9.31
CA SER A 72 -7.37 21.24 8.96
C SER A 72 -6.58 22.46 9.45
N SER A 73 -5.52 22.24 10.22
CA SER A 73 -4.55 23.25 10.61
C SER A 73 -3.19 22.77 10.14
N VAL A 74 -2.79 23.15 8.92
CA VAL A 74 -1.35 23.31 8.66
C VAL A 74 -0.88 24.25 9.76
N LEU A 75 -0.16 23.71 10.74
CA LEU A 75 0.51 24.49 11.77
C LEU A 75 1.17 25.65 11.03
N ASP A 76 0.81 26.87 11.45
CA ASP A 76 1.30 28.09 10.83
C ASP A 76 2.81 27.92 10.68
N VAL A 77 3.33 27.95 9.44
CA VAL A 77 4.75 27.62 9.17
C VAL A 77 5.68 28.48 10.03
N ASN A 78 5.16 29.65 10.44
CA ASN A 78 5.73 30.63 11.36
C ASN A 78 5.94 30.13 12.81
N GLU A 79 5.32 29.02 13.25
CA GLU A 79 5.53 28.42 14.57
C GLU A 79 6.60 27.31 14.58
N ILE A 80 6.82 26.66 13.43
CA ILE A 80 7.79 25.56 13.30
C ILE A 80 9.16 26.07 12.85
N ILE A 81 9.18 27.09 11.99
CA ILE A 81 10.38 27.75 11.47
C ILE A 81 10.43 29.15 12.07
N VAL A 82 11.20 29.31 13.15
CA VAL A 82 11.42 30.61 13.77
C VAL A 82 12.73 31.19 13.25
N ASP A 83 12.64 32.33 12.59
CA ASP A 83 13.79 33.15 12.25
C ASP A 83 14.32 33.78 13.54
N ILE A 84 15.47 33.30 14.01
CA ILE A 84 16.17 33.99 15.09
C ILE A 84 17.07 35.03 14.43
N PRO A 85 16.81 36.34 14.61
CA PRO A 85 17.75 37.36 14.18
C PRO A 85 19.06 37.14 14.95
N THR A 86 20.09 36.69 14.23
CA THR A 86 21.44 36.59 14.76
C THR A 86 22.02 38.00 14.87
N THR A 87 22.85 38.26 15.88
CA THR A 87 23.48 39.57 16.16
C THR A 87 24.41 40.08 15.04
N SER A 88 24.59 39.29 13.98
CA SER A 88 25.24 39.64 12.72
C SER A 88 24.20 39.57 11.61
N ASP A 89 24.05 40.66 10.86
CA ASP A 89 23.07 40.91 9.78
C ASP A 89 23.07 39.89 8.63
N ASP A 90 23.93 38.86 8.68
CA ASP A 90 24.28 38.00 7.55
C ASP A 90 23.81 36.53 7.65
N VAL A 91 23.31 36.06 8.81
CA VAL A 91 22.86 34.65 8.95
C VAL A 91 21.55 34.58 9.72
N ILE A 92 20.44 34.32 9.02
CA ILE A 92 19.18 33.94 9.65
C ILE A 92 19.32 32.48 10.08
N THR A 93 19.45 32.23 11.39
CA THR A 93 19.43 30.85 11.90
C THR A 93 17.97 30.42 12.04
N THR A 94 17.49 29.63 11.09
CA THR A 94 16.19 28.96 11.19
C THR A 94 16.28 27.86 12.26
N LYS A 95 15.53 28.01 13.37
CA LYS A 95 15.36 26.91 14.34
C LYS A 95 14.06 26.18 14.08
N PHE A 96 14.15 24.86 13.95
CA PHE A 96 12.99 23.98 13.95
C PHE A 96 12.53 23.74 15.38
N ASN A 97 11.24 23.95 15.66
CA ASN A 97 10.67 23.52 16.93
C ASN A 97 10.48 21.99 16.92
N THR A 98 11.49 21.29 17.45
CA THR A 98 11.48 19.82 17.52
C THR A 98 10.45 19.26 18.50
N GLU A 99 9.97 20.04 19.47
CA GLU A 99 8.89 19.66 20.37
C GLU A 99 7.58 19.51 19.58
N ILE A 100 7.23 20.51 18.77
CA ILE A 100 6.05 20.46 17.89
C ILE A 100 6.16 19.30 16.91
N ILE A 101 7.32 19.10 16.26
CA ILE A 101 7.52 18.00 15.32
C ILE A 101 7.31 16.64 15.99
N ASN A 102 7.85 16.44 17.19
CA ASN A 102 7.69 15.19 17.93
C ASN A 102 6.25 15.01 18.44
N GLN A 103 5.57 16.08 18.83
CA GLN A 103 4.16 16.06 19.21
C GLN A 103 3.29 15.63 18.01
N VAL A 104 3.43 16.30 16.86
CA VAL A 104 2.72 15.95 15.62
C VAL A 104 2.98 14.51 15.21
N ARG A 105 4.23 14.06 15.31
CA ARG A 105 4.61 12.66 15.06
C ARG A 105 3.84 11.69 15.97
N ALA A 106 3.84 11.94 17.28
CA ALA A 106 3.18 11.07 18.25
C ALA A 106 1.65 11.07 18.10
N GLU A 107 1.04 12.24 17.86
CA GLU A 107 -0.39 12.39 17.62
C GLU A 107 -0.83 11.68 16.35
N THR A 108 -0.10 11.88 15.24
CA THR A 108 -0.39 11.22 13.95
C THR A 108 -0.29 9.70 14.09
N GLN A 109 0.77 9.20 14.74
CA GLN A 109 0.94 7.77 14.98
C GLN A 109 -0.23 7.18 15.79
N THR A 110 -0.69 7.91 16.81
CA THR A 110 -1.82 7.51 17.65
C THR A 110 -3.13 7.49 16.87
N LEU A 111 -3.41 8.54 16.07
CA LEU A 111 -4.62 8.63 15.25
C LEU A 111 -4.69 7.54 14.18
N VAL A 112 -3.58 7.29 13.49
CA VAL A 112 -3.53 6.22 12.47
C VAL A 112 -3.79 4.86 13.12
N LYS A 113 -3.20 4.60 14.29
CA LYS A 113 -3.45 3.37 15.05
C LYS A 113 -4.93 3.25 15.43
N GLU A 114 -5.52 4.30 16.01
CA GLU A 114 -6.91 4.32 16.44
C GLU A 114 -7.88 4.07 15.27
N TYR A 115 -7.67 4.72 14.13
CA TYR A 115 -8.56 4.57 12.97
C TYR A 115 -8.51 3.17 12.37
N LEU A 116 -7.33 2.55 12.37
CA LEU A 116 -7.18 1.18 11.91
C LEU A 116 -7.80 0.19 12.91
N GLU A 117 -7.63 0.39 14.22
CA GLU A 117 -8.28 -0.41 15.26
C GLU A 117 -9.82 -0.28 15.20
N GLN A 118 -10.34 0.94 15.00
CA GLN A 118 -11.78 1.17 14.82
C GLN A 118 -12.31 0.44 13.58
N ALA A 119 -11.59 0.53 12.46
CA ALA A 119 -11.93 -0.19 11.24
C ALA A 119 -11.90 -1.72 11.42
N GLU A 120 -10.94 -2.25 12.17
CA GLU A 120 -10.88 -3.68 12.52
C GLU A 120 -12.06 -4.14 13.37
N ASN A 121 -12.57 -3.26 14.24
CA ASN A 121 -13.72 -3.53 15.12
C ASN A 121 -15.09 -3.32 14.44
N GLY A 122 -15.14 -3.04 13.13
CA GLY A 122 -16.39 -2.91 12.38
C GLY A 122 -16.91 -1.48 12.19
N GLU A 123 -16.14 -0.46 12.60
CA GLU A 123 -16.51 0.93 12.38
C GLU A 123 -16.30 1.31 10.90
N LEU A 124 -17.41 1.34 10.15
CA LEU A 124 -17.37 1.59 8.71
C LEU A 124 -17.09 3.05 8.35
N SER A 125 -17.23 3.99 9.29
CA SER A 125 -17.04 5.41 8.98
C SER A 125 -15.63 5.72 8.47
N HIS A 126 -14.61 4.94 8.83
CA HIS A 126 -13.23 5.14 8.38
C HIS A 126 -12.88 4.40 7.07
N LEU A 127 -13.76 3.50 6.61
CA LEU A 127 -13.55 2.68 5.43
C LEU A 127 -14.06 3.38 4.15
N PRO A 128 -13.41 3.15 2.99
CA PRO A 128 -13.90 3.67 1.72
C PRO A 128 -15.13 2.90 1.24
N SER A 129 -16.15 3.59 0.73
CA SER A 129 -17.22 2.93 -0.02
C SER A 129 -16.71 2.63 -1.43
N LEU A 130 -16.47 1.36 -1.75
CA LEU A 130 -16.01 0.90 -3.06
C LEU A 130 -17.14 0.10 -3.73
N GLU A 131 -17.41 0.33 -5.01
CA GLU A 131 -18.55 -0.25 -5.75
C GLU A 131 -18.63 -1.79 -5.70
N ASN A 132 -17.50 -2.47 -5.50
CA ASN A 132 -17.40 -3.93 -5.58
C ASN A 132 -16.78 -4.58 -4.34
N VAL A 133 -16.71 -3.83 -3.24
CA VAL A 133 -16.17 -4.33 -1.97
C VAL A 133 -17.28 -4.26 -0.94
N GLU A 134 -17.70 -5.44 -0.50
CA GLU A 134 -18.70 -5.57 0.55
C GLU A 134 -18.00 -5.93 1.86
N TYR A 135 -18.24 -5.13 2.90
CA TYR A 135 -17.65 -5.33 4.22
C TYR A 135 -18.53 -6.24 5.09
N ASP A 136 -17.91 -7.17 5.81
CA ASP A 136 -18.59 -8.09 6.71
C ASP A 136 -18.47 -7.61 8.16
N VAL A 137 -19.38 -6.72 8.58
CA VAL A 137 -19.37 -6.13 9.94
C VAL A 137 -19.42 -7.20 11.03
N GLY A 138 -20.22 -8.26 10.83
CA GLY A 138 -20.35 -9.32 11.83
C GLY A 138 -19.06 -10.11 12.07
N LYS A 139 -18.22 -10.27 11.03
CA LYS A 139 -16.88 -10.85 11.20
C LYS A 139 -15.86 -9.86 11.77
N MET A 140 -15.96 -8.58 11.41
CA MET A 140 -15.11 -7.55 12.00
C MET A 140 -15.32 -7.45 13.52
N GLU A 141 -16.57 -7.40 13.97
CA GLU A 141 -16.93 -7.39 15.40
C GLU A 141 -16.45 -8.65 16.16
N ALA A 142 -16.29 -9.78 15.45
CA ALA A 142 -15.76 -11.02 16.02
C ALA A 142 -14.22 -11.02 16.18
N GLY A 143 -13.53 -9.96 15.75
CA GLY A 143 -12.08 -9.81 15.86
C GLY A 143 -11.30 -10.40 14.68
N ASP A 144 -11.93 -10.68 13.54
CA ASP A 144 -11.25 -11.20 12.33
C ASP A 144 -10.51 -10.11 11.52
N GLY A 145 -10.41 -8.89 12.06
CA GLY A 145 -9.87 -7.70 11.40
C GLY A 145 -10.83 -7.15 10.34
N ILE A 146 -10.30 -6.34 9.42
CA ILE A 146 -11.10 -5.77 8.32
C ILE A 146 -11.39 -6.86 7.30
N VAL A 147 -12.65 -7.30 7.25
CA VAL A 147 -13.13 -8.35 6.35
C VAL A 147 -13.91 -7.77 5.18
N PHE A 148 -13.48 -8.05 3.96
CA PHE A 148 -14.22 -7.66 2.77
C PHE A 148 -14.27 -8.75 1.70
N PHE A 149 -15.32 -8.74 0.90
CA PHE A 149 -15.54 -9.73 -0.15
C PHE A 149 -15.16 -9.20 -1.52
N VAL A 150 -14.48 -10.05 -2.28
CA VAL A 150 -14.17 -9.80 -3.69
C VAL A 150 -14.76 -10.90 -4.56
N PRO A 151 -15.49 -10.57 -5.63
CA PRO A 151 -15.93 -11.55 -6.61
C PRO A 151 -14.74 -12.16 -7.37
N LEU A 152 -14.75 -13.48 -7.53
CA LEU A 152 -13.68 -14.19 -8.24
C LEU A 152 -13.47 -13.66 -9.68
N GLY A 153 -14.54 -13.25 -10.37
CA GLY A 153 -14.47 -12.68 -11.71
C GLY A 153 -13.58 -11.43 -11.81
N GLN A 154 -13.59 -10.56 -10.78
CA GLN A 154 -12.74 -9.37 -10.73
C GLN A 154 -11.28 -9.73 -10.54
N ALA A 155 -11.01 -10.66 -9.61
CA ALA A 155 -9.66 -11.11 -9.32
C ALA A 155 -9.00 -11.81 -10.52
N MET A 156 -9.81 -12.46 -11.38
CA MET A 156 -9.33 -13.09 -12.62
C MET A 156 -9.12 -12.12 -13.78
N ASN A 157 -9.37 -10.82 -13.59
CA ASN A 157 -9.30 -9.79 -14.64
C ASN A 157 -10.13 -10.16 -15.88
N LEU A 158 -11.37 -10.63 -15.65
CA LEU A 158 -12.31 -10.99 -16.71
C LEU A 158 -13.46 -9.98 -16.75
N PRO A 159 -13.38 -8.92 -17.60
CA PRO A 159 -14.33 -7.80 -17.55
C PRO A 159 -15.79 -8.22 -17.74
N ILE A 160 -16.04 -9.22 -18.59
CA ILE A 160 -17.39 -9.69 -18.97
C ILE A 160 -18.11 -10.35 -17.79
N ILE A 161 -17.37 -10.99 -16.88
CA ILE A 161 -17.91 -11.70 -15.71
C ILE A 161 -17.36 -11.12 -14.40
N GLY A 162 -16.86 -9.88 -14.43
CA GLY A 162 -16.15 -9.28 -13.29
C GLY A 162 -16.95 -9.36 -12.00
N ASN A 163 -18.24 -9.03 -12.06
CA ASN A 163 -19.12 -9.01 -10.89
C ASN A 163 -19.86 -10.34 -10.63
N LEU A 164 -19.56 -11.38 -11.41
CA LEU A 164 -20.19 -12.69 -11.29
C LEU A 164 -19.23 -13.70 -10.63
N GLY A 165 -19.82 -14.69 -9.97
CA GLY A 165 -19.12 -15.81 -9.35
C GLY A 165 -19.10 -15.76 -7.83
N PRO A 166 -18.44 -16.75 -7.19
CA PRO A 166 -18.35 -16.82 -5.74
C PRO A 166 -17.54 -15.65 -5.19
N LYS A 167 -18.04 -15.06 -4.10
CA LYS A 167 -17.36 -14.04 -3.31
C LYS A 167 -16.37 -14.71 -2.38
N ILE A 168 -15.11 -14.31 -2.46
CA ILE A 168 -14.05 -14.84 -1.60
C ILE A 168 -13.74 -13.79 -0.54
N PRO A 169 -13.74 -14.15 0.76
CA PRO A 169 -13.40 -13.22 1.83
C PRO A 169 -11.91 -12.94 1.81
N ILE A 170 -11.55 -11.67 1.94
CA ILE A 170 -10.21 -11.17 2.22
C ILE A 170 -10.28 -10.54 3.60
N ARG A 171 -9.36 -10.93 4.47
CA ARG A 171 -9.23 -10.38 5.81
C ARG A 171 -7.88 -9.71 5.91
N PHE A 172 -7.81 -8.57 6.58
CA PHE A 172 -6.52 -8.04 6.98
C PHE A 172 -6.57 -7.34 8.31
N HIS A 173 -5.44 -7.39 9.01
CA HIS A 173 -5.23 -6.69 10.27
C HIS A 173 -3.81 -6.11 10.29
N ILE A 174 -3.57 -5.16 11.18
CA ILE A 174 -2.25 -4.57 11.40
C ILE A 174 -1.34 -5.62 12.06
N ILE A 175 -0.05 -5.57 11.70
CA ILE A 175 1.01 -6.34 12.37
C ILE A 175 1.84 -5.37 13.21
N GLY A 176 1.67 -5.43 14.53
CA GLY A 176 2.48 -4.65 15.47
C GLY A 176 2.04 -3.18 15.57
N ASN A 177 3.01 -2.28 15.65
CA ASN A 177 2.76 -0.84 15.83
C ASN A 177 2.98 -0.05 14.53
N VAL A 178 2.26 1.07 14.41
CA VAL A 178 2.48 2.08 13.37
C VAL A 178 3.86 2.71 13.58
N SER A 179 4.73 2.62 12.58
CA SER A 179 6.04 3.28 12.59
C SER A 179 5.92 4.70 12.06
N SER A 180 6.56 5.64 12.75
CA SER A 180 6.64 7.03 12.33
C SER A 180 8.10 7.47 12.32
N THR A 181 8.59 8.08 11.24
CA THR A 181 9.97 8.55 11.09
C THR A 181 9.95 9.95 10.52
N VAL A 182 10.75 10.86 11.09
CA VAL A 182 10.88 12.23 10.58
C VAL A 182 12.13 12.29 9.71
N GLU A 183 11.98 12.77 8.49
CA GLU A 183 13.06 13.03 7.55
C GLU A 183 13.13 14.51 7.21
N SER A 184 14.34 15.07 7.20
CA SER A 184 14.57 16.45 6.77
C SER A 184 15.35 16.45 5.46
N THR A 185 14.90 17.23 4.49
CA THR A 185 15.55 17.43 3.20
C THR A 185 15.86 18.89 3.02
N ILE A 186 17.08 19.20 2.56
CA ILE A 186 17.54 20.55 2.25
C ILE A 186 17.90 20.55 0.76
N GLU A 187 17.24 21.42 -0.01
CA GLU A 187 17.46 21.59 -1.44
C GLU A 187 17.97 23.01 -1.69
N GLU A 188 19.24 23.16 -2.06
CA GLU A 188 19.86 24.45 -2.35
C GLU A 188 19.42 24.97 -3.73
N PHE A 189 19.07 26.25 -3.82
CA PHE A 189 18.69 26.89 -5.08
C PHE A 189 19.10 28.37 -5.13
N GLY A 190 19.42 28.86 -6.33
CA GLY A 190 19.88 30.24 -6.53
C GLY A 190 21.17 30.55 -5.76
N ILE A 191 21.36 31.81 -5.37
CA ILE A 191 22.53 32.24 -4.57
C ILE A 191 22.11 32.32 -3.11
N ASN A 192 22.75 31.50 -2.27
CA ASN A 192 22.51 31.44 -0.82
C ASN A 192 21.05 31.19 -0.40
N ASN A 193 20.24 30.48 -1.20
CA ASN A 193 18.92 30.02 -0.75
C ASN A 193 18.87 28.51 -0.64
N ALA A 194 18.08 28.03 0.31
CA ALA A 194 17.78 26.63 0.49
C ALA A 194 16.31 26.44 0.85
N LYS A 195 15.69 25.43 0.24
CA LYS A 195 14.36 24.95 0.61
C LYS A 195 14.55 23.85 1.62
N VAL A 196 13.98 24.01 2.81
CA VAL A 196 14.01 22.98 3.85
C VAL A 196 12.64 22.37 3.98
N GLU A 197 12.57 21.04 3.87
CA GLU A 197 11.37 20.25 4.04
C GLU A 197 11.56 19.27 5.21
N VAL A 198 10.60 19.24 6.12
CA VAL A 198 10.49 18.23 7.16
C VAL A 198 9.28 17.37 6.86
N ASN A 199 9.53 16.10 6.62
CA ASN A 199 8.55 15.10 6.23
C ASN A 199 8.38 14.06 7.34
N LEU A 200 7.14 13.62 7.57
CA LEU A 200 6.81 12.47 8.37
C LEU A 200 6.51 11.28 7.46
N LEU A 201 7.33 10.25 7.56
CA LEU A 201 7.07 8.94 6.98
C LEU A 201 6.28 8.11 7.99
N ILE A 202 5.06 7.74 7.63
CA ILE A 202 4.25 6.77 8.35
C ILE A 202 4.31 5.45 7.59
N ALA A 203 4.69 4.37 8.29
CA ALA A 203 4.71 3.02 7.74
C ALA A 203 3.86 2.08 8.61
N VAL A 204 2.91 1.40 7.97
CA VAL A 204 1.99 0.44 8.61
C VAL A 204 2.14 -0.92 7.96
N ASN A 205 2.52 -1.92 8.74
CA ASN A 205 2.56 -3.30 8.27
C ASN A 205 1.19 -3.95 8.45
N VAL A 206 0.67 -4.57 7.40
CA VAL A 206 -0.62 -5.29 7.41
C VAL A 206 -0.44 -6.74 6.99
N GLN A 207 -1.19 -7.65 7.60
CA GLN A 207 -1.25 -9.05 7.20
C GLN A 207 -2.52 -9.28 6.37
N ILE A 208 -2.36 -9.59 5.10
CA ILE A 208 -3.44 -9.99 4.21
C ILE A 208 -3.64 -11.50 4.37
N ILE A 209 -4.87 -11.91 4.63
CA ILE A 209 -5.28 -13.30 4.83
C ILE A 209 -6.39 -13.62 3.85
N ILE A 210 -6.14 -14.59 2.99
CA ILE A 210 -7.12 -15.18 2.07
C ILE A 210 -7.28 -16.67 2.44
N PRO A 211 -8.35 -17.37 2.00
CA PRO A 211 -8.62 -18.74 2.46
C PRO A 211 -7.49 -19.74 2.21
N PHE A 212 -6.61 -19.48 1.25
CA PHE A 212 -5.56 -20.40 0.82
C PHE A 212 -4.13 -19.90 1.08
N ALA A 213 -3.96 -18.67 1.59
CA ALA A 213 -2.64 -18.05 1.80
C ALA A 213 -2.71 -16.83 2.71
N SER A 214 -1.56 -16.43 3.23
CA SER A 214 -1.37 -15.12 3.85
C SER A 214 -0.11 -14.44 3.33
N LYS A 215 -0.12 -13.11 3.29
CA LYS A 215 1.01 -12.29 2.86
C LYS A 215 1.05 -11.00 3.68
N SER A 216 2.23 -10.59 4.11
CA SER A 216 2.43 -9.28 4.73
C SER A 216 2.74 -8.23 3.68
N ALA A 217 2.21 -7.03 3.84
CA ALA A 217 2.48 -5.85 3.02
C ALA A 217 2.67 -4.62 3.90
N SER A 218 3.38 -3.61 3.41
CA SER A 218 3.58 -2.32 4.09
C SER A 218 2.86 -1.21 3.33
N VAL A 219 2.15 -0.36 4.07
CA VAL A 219 1.55 0.88 3.57
C VAL A 219 2.40 2.03 4.06
N GLU A 220 2.97 2.79 3.13
CA GLU A 220 3.84 3.92 3.43
C GLU A 220 3.21 5.22 2.93
N GLN A 221 3.17 6.24 3.79
CA GLN A 221 2.66 7.56 3.46
C GLN A 221 3.63 8.63 3.94
N LYS A 222 4.01 9.53 3.01
CA LYS A 222 4.87 10.69 3.27
C LYS A 222 3.99 11.93 3.45
N ILE A 223 4.15 12.61 4.58
CA ILE A 223 3.36 13.78 4.96
C ILE A 223 4.33 14.94 5.19
N PRO A 224 4.23 16.05 4.45
CA PRO A 224 5.03 17.24 4.76
C PRO A 224 4.48 17.89 6.04
N ILE A 225 5.29 17.95 7.10
CA ILE A 225 4.91 18.64 8.35
C ILE A 225 5.27 20.12 8.26
N ALA A 226 6.47 20.42 7.75
CA ALA A 226 6.95 21.79 7.63
C ALA A 226 7.76 21.96 6.35
N MET A 227 7.60 23.12 5.72
CA MET A 227 8.39 23.52 4.58
C MET A 227 8.68 25.01 4.70
N GLY A 228 9.93 25.40 4.51
CA GLY A 228 10.33 26.79 4.51
C GLY A 228 11.44 27.07 3.52
N LEU A 229 11.62 28.35 3.23
CA LEU A 229 12.70 28.85 2.39
C LEU A 229 13.65 29.63 3.29
N VAL A 230 14.87 29.14 3.43
CA VAL A 230 15.97 29.85 4.07
C VAL A 230 16.63 30.71 2.99
N ARG A 231 16.68 32.02 3.22
CA ARG A 231 17.30 32.99 2.31
C ARG A 231 18.48 33.64 3.01
N GLY A 232 19.67 33.49 2.44
CA GLY A 232 20.88 34.17 2.88
C GLY A 232 21.08 35.48 2.13
N THR A 233 22.00 36.30 2.63
CA THR A 233 22.41 37.53 1.94
C THR A 233 23.13 37.17 0.64
N VAL A 234 22.80 37.88 -0.44
CA VAL A 234 23.47 37.69 -1.74
C VAL A 234 24.80 38.46 -1.69
N PRO A 235 25.95 37.82 -1.98
CA PRO A 235 27.24 38.48 -1.94
C PRO A 235 27.36 39.54 -3.05
N HIS A 236 28.06 40.64 -2.76
CA HIS A 236 28.35 41.70 -3.74
C HIS A 236 29.21 41.22 -4.92
N ILE A 237 29.90 40.09 -4.77
CA ILE A 237 30.71 39.47 -5.80
C ILE A 237 30.30 38.01 -5.93
N TYR A 238 29.90 37.59 -7.13
CA TYR A 238 29.61 36.20 -7.46
C TYR A 238 30.54 35.76 -8.59
N SER A 239 31.30 34.68 -8.36
CA SER A 239 32.11 34.04 -9.39
C SER A 239 31.68 32.57 -9.47
N ALA A 240 30.98 32.22 -10.54
CA ALA A 240 30.57 30.85 -10.82
C ALA A 240 31.67 30.11 -11.59
N GLY A 241 32.43 29.27 -10.89
CA GLY A 241 33.35 28.30 -11.49
C GLY A 241 34.79 28.76 -11.71
N GLU A 242 35.70 27.80 -11.88
CA GLU A 242 37.11 28.07 -12.20
C GLU A 242 37.21 28.81 -13.55
N GLY A 243 37.60 30.09 -13.49
CA GLY A 243 37.96 30.89 -14.66
C GLY A 243 36.97 31.99 -15.07
N ALA A 244 35.82 32.14 -14.40
CA ALA A 244 34.92 33.27 -14.65
C ALA A 244 35.41 34.53 -13.91
N GLN A 245 35.87 35.55 -14.64
CA GLN A 245 36.20 36.86 -14.05
C GLN A 245 34.95 37.41 -13.34
N PRO A 246 35.07 37.84 -12.06
CA PRO A 246 33.93 38.40 -11.35
C PRO A 246 33.45 39.66 -12.06
N SER A 247 32.13 39.77 -12.27
CA SER A 247 31.50 40.99 -12.75
C SER A 247 31.57 42.04 -11.64
N ILE A 248 32.56 42.93 -11.71
CA ILE A 248 32.71 44.07 -10.80
C ILE A 248 32.10 45.29 -11.48
N GLU A 249 30.99 45.80 -10.94
CA GLU A 249 30.47 47.10 -11.31
C GLU A 249 31.21 48.18 -10.50
N VAL A 250 32.01 48.99 -11.18
CA VAL A 250 32.64 50.18 -10.58
C VAL A 250 31.72 51.38 -10.84
N PRO A 251 31.19 52.06 -9.82
CA PRO A 251 30.42 53.28 -10.01
C PRO A 251 31.28 54.34 -10.70
N ILE A 252 30.81 54.85 -11.84
CA ILE A 252 31.42 56.01 -12.50
C ILE A 252 31.13 57.26 -11.64
N PRO A 253 32.14 57.98 -11.16
CA PRO A 253 31.92 59.25 -10.49
C PRO A 253 31.30 60.24 -11.49
N TYR A 254 30.24 60.91 -11.07
CA TYR A 254 29.68 62.05 -11.81
C TYR A 254 30.71 63.19 -11.78
N GLU A 255 31.15 63.65 -12.95
CA GLU A 255 31.95 64.89 -13.09
C GLU A 255 31.18 66.13 -12.61
#